data_AF-A0A8H4V325-F1
#
_entry.id   AF-A0A8H4V325-F1
#
_cell.length_a   1.000
_cell.length_b   1.000
_cell.length_c   1.000
_cell.angle_alpha   90.00
_cell.angle_beta   90.00
_cell.angle_gamma   90.00
#
_symmetry.space_group_name_H-M   'P 1'
#
loop_
_entity.id
_entity.type
_entity.pdbx_description
1 polymer ?
#
loop_
_entity_poly.entity_id
_entity_poly.type
_entity_poly.pdbx_seq_one_letter_code
_entity_poly.pdbx_strand_id
1 'polypeptide(L)'
;MFLESKLHFHRNHPEFNGLFEYEEYISLKTINDPNEGYEAIMDLMNLQDQIDSFQKLIFSHFQNGTNNECRISALVPLVQESYGIYKFITSMLRAMHTTTGDDEALEPLRSRYDAQHHRL
;
A
#
# COMPACT_ATOMS: atom_id res chain seq x y z
N MET A 1 8.95 -6.21 10.91
CA MET A 1 9.06 -4.75 11.19
C MET A 1 8.78 -3.99 9.89
N PHE A 2 8.15 -2.81 9.88
CA PHE A 2 7.68 -2.15 8.63
C PHE A 2 8.75 -2.09 7.52
N LEU A 3 9.96 -1.61 7.84
CA LEU A 3 11.05 -1.50 6.85
C LEU A 3 11.49 -2.86 6.28
N GLU A 4 11.48 -3.92 7.09
CA GLU A 4 11.78 -5.28 6.61
C GLU A 4 10.70 -5.77 5.66
N SER A 5 9.42 -5.52 5.99
CA SER A 5 8.29 -5.84 5.12
C SER A 5 8.37 -5.09 3.80
N LYS A 6 8.77 -3.80 3.82
CA LYS A 6 9.02 -3.01 2.62
C LYS A 6 10.16 -3.58 1.77
N LEU A 7 11.28 -3.94 2.38
CA LEU A 7 12.41 -4.55 1.67
C LEU A 7 12.03 -5.91 1.07
N HIS A 8 11.21 -6.70 1.78
CA HIS A 8 10.69 -7.96 1.27
C HIS A 8 9.75 -7.74 0.07
N PHE A 9 8.86 -6.75 0.15
CA PHE A 9 7.98 -6.35 -0.95
C PHE A 9 8.80 -6.02 -2.20
N HIS A 10 9.76 -5.11 -2.12
CA HIS A 10 10.57 -4.74 -3.30
C HIS A 10 11.48 -5.85 -3.81
N ARG A 11 11.80 -6.84 -2.99
CA ARG A 11 12.52 -8.04 -3.45
C ARG A 11 11.64 -8.92 -4.32
N ASN A 12 10.36 -9.05 -4.00
CA ASN A 12 9.40 -9.85 -4.76
C ASN A 12 8.81 -9.06 -5.94
N HIS A 13 8.74 -7.74 -5.81
CA HIS A 13 8.13 -6.80 -6.74
C HIS A 13 9.10 -5.68 -7.16
N PRO A 14 10.21 -6.02 -7.87
CA PRO A 14 11.23 -5.04 -8.28
C PRO A 14 10.72 -3.97 -9.25
N GLU A 15 9.54 -4.16 -9.82
CA GLU A 15 8.85 -3.23 -10.72
C GLU A 15 8.31 -1.97 -10.01
N PHE A 16 8.12 -2.02 -8.70
CA PHE A 16 7.68 -0.85 -7.92
C PHE A 16 8.88 -0.03 -7.46
N ASN A 17 8.83 1.28 -7.70
CA ASN A 17 9.81 2.20 -7.13
C ASN A 17 9.58 2.40 -5.62
N GLY A 18 10.62 2.82 -4.88
CA GLY A 18 10.58 2.91 -3.41
C GLY A 18 9.68 4.01 -2.83
N LEU A 19 9.17 4.92 -3.66
CA LEU A 19 8.30 6.03 -3.26
C LEU A 19 6.84 5.82 -3.66
N PHE A 20 6.53 4.75 -4.41
CA PHE A 20 5.21 4.50 -4.97
C PHE A 20 4.67 5.74 -5.71
N GLU A 21 5.52 6.38 -6.51
CA GLU A 21 5.13 7.54 -7.32
C GLU A 21 4.29 7.10 -8.52
N TYR A 22 3.15 7.77 -8.68
CA TYR A 22 2.09 7.36 -9.61
C TYR A 22 2.39 7.71 -11.08
N GLU A 23 3.48 8.42 -11.38
CA GLU A 23 3.68 9.04 -12.69
C GLU A 23 4.31 8.16 -13.78
N GLU A 24 4.63 6.88 -13.51
CA GLU A 24 5.29 6.04 -14.52
C GLU A 24 4.72 4.62 -14.71
N TYR A 25 3.66 4.24 -13.98
CA TYR A 25 3.13 2.86 -14.05
C TYR A 25 2.02 2.65 -15.08
N ILE A 26 1.67 3.66 -15.88
CA ILE A 26 0.67 3.53 -16.95
C ILE A 26 1.26 2.90 -18.24
N SER A 27 2.56 2.63 -18.31
CA SER A 27 3.19 2.16 -19.56
C SER A 27 3.74 0.73 -19.55
N LEU A 28 3.80 -0.01 -18.44
CA LEU A 28 4.37 -1.36 -18.47
C LEU A 28 3.49 -2.42 -17.82
N LYS A 29 2.87 -3.16 -18.75
CA LYS A 29 2.19 -4.44 -18.63
C LYS A 29 0.77 -4.33 -18.08
N THR A 30 -0.17 -4.40 -19.03
CA THR A 30 -1.29 -5.34 -18.96
C THR A 30 -0.90 -6.45 -17.98
N ILE A 31 -1.54 -6.52 -16.82
CA ILE A 31 -1.49 -7.69 -15.95
C ILE A 31 -1.97 -8.83 -16.85
N ASN A 32 -1.03 -9.50 -17.52
CA ASN A 32 -1.34 -10.59 -18.43
C ASN A 32 -1.79 -11.80 -17.61
N ASP A 33 -1.31 -11.89 -16.36
CA ASP A 33 -1.70 -12.88 -15.39
C ASP A 33 -2.46 -12.24 -14.22
N PRO A 34 -3.80 -12.36 -14.18
CA PRO A 34 -4.62 -11.93 -13.07
C PRO A 34 -4.15 -12.41 -11.69
N ASN A 35 -3.52 -13.58 -11.59
CA ASN A 35 -3.06 -14.11 -10.31
C ASN A 35 -1.89 -13.27 -9.75
N GLU A 36 -0.96 -12.86 -10.62
CA GLU A 36 0.15 -11.97 -10.24
C GLU A 36 -0.38 -10.61 -9.78
N GLY A 37 -1.40 -10.08 -10.47
CA GLY A 37 -2.09 -8.86 -10.07
C GLY A 37 -2.79 -8.97 -8.72
N TYR A 38 -3.42 -10.11 -8.44
CA TYR A 38 -4.08 -10.39 -7.17
C TYR A 38 -3.09 -10.42 -6.00
N GLU A 39 -1.99 -11.18 -6.15
CA GLU A 39 -0.93 -11.28 -5.14
C GLU A 39 -0.27 -9.93 -4.88
N ALA A 40 0.05 -9.17 -5.93
CA ALA A 40 0.63 -7.84 -5.78
C ALA A 40 -0.31 -6.88 -5.02
N ILE A 41 -1.62 -6.90 -5.29
CA ILE A 41 -2.59 -6.11 -4.52
C ILE A 41 -2.61 -6.55 -3.06
N MET A 42 -2.63 -7.85 -2.77
CA MET A 42 -2.59 -8.35 -1.39
C MET A 42 -1.35 -7.91 -0.64
N ASP A 43 -0.18 -7.96 -1.28
CA ASP A 43 1.09 -7.57 -0.69
C ASP A 43 1.18 -6.05 -0.45
N LEU A 44 0.64 -5.24 -1.37
CA LEU A 44 0.44 -3.80 -1.17
C LEU A 44 -0.49 -3.52 0.03
N MET A 45 -1.61 -4.24 0.15
CA MET A 45 -2.52 -4.12 1.28
C MET A 45 -1.84 -4.53 2.61
N ASN A 46 -1.01 -5.58 2.59
CA ASN A 46 -0.22 -5.97 3.76
C ASN A 46 0.74 -4.85 4.19
N LEU A 47 1.42 -4.21 3.22
CA LEU A 47 2.30 -3.08 3.51
C LEU A 47 1.53 -1.88 4.07
N GLN A 48 0.34 -1.60 3.54
CA GLN A 48 -0.55 -0.55 4.06
C GLN A 48 -0.95 -0.80 5.52
N ASP A 49 -1.28 -2.04 5.90
CA ASP A 49 -1.59 -2.40 7.30
C ASP A 49 -0.36 -2.25 8.22
N GLN A 50 0.86 -2.51 7.71
CA GLN A 50 2.09 -2.26 8.46
C GLN A 50 2.33 -0.76 8.69
N ILE A 51 2.05 0.08 7.68
CA ILE A 51 2.13 1.54 7.82
C ILE A 51 1.12 2.01 8.87
N ASP A 52 -0.14 1.57 8.80
CA ASP A 52 -1.20 1.93 9.75
C ASP A 52 -0.83 1.55 11.19
N SER A 53 -0.31 0.33 11.37
CA SER A 53 0.15 -0.14 12.68
C SER A 53 1.32 0.68 13.21
N PHE A 54 2.26 1.05 12.33
CA PHE A 54 3.45 1.81 12.71
C PHE A 54 3.13 3.28 13.04
N GLN A 55 2.26 3.94 12.27
CA GLN A 55 1.82 5.30 12.59
C GLN A 55 1.10 5.35 13.96
N LYS A 56 0.23 4.38 14.25
CA LYS A 56 -0.48 4.29 15.54
C LYS A 56 0.49 4.10 16.70
N LEU A 57 1.54 3.31 16.49
CA LEU A 57 2.62 3.14 17.46
C LEU A 57 3.40 4.45 17.68
N ILE A 58 3.70 5.19 16.60
CA ILE A 58 4.37 6.49 16.72
C ILE A 58 3.51 7.47 17.53
N PHE A 59 2.22 7.60 17.21
CA PHE A 59 1.29 8.47 17.92
C PHE A 59 1.14 8.10 19.40
N SER A 60 1.08 6.80 19.73
CA SER A 60 0.95 6.37 21.13
C SER A 60 2.19 6.68 21.98
N HIS A 61 3.32 6.98 21.36
CA HIS A 61 4.57 7.37 22.02
C HIS A 61 4.81 8.89 22.02
N PHE A 62 3.83 9.71 21.62
CA PHE A 62 3.92 11.14 21.77
C PHE A 62 3.88 11.53 23.25
N GLN A 63 4.86 12.32 23.67
CA GLN A 63 4.98 12.80 25.04
C GLN A 63 4.50 14.25 25.13
N ASN A 64 3.67 14.55 26.14
CA ASN A 64 3.20 15.90 26.41
C ASN A 64 4.33 16.75 27.00
N GLY A 65 4.52 17.96 26.49
CA GLY A 65 5.50 18.92 27.02
C GLY A 65 6.96 18.69 26.63
N THR A 66 7.24 17.75 25.71
CA THR A 66 8.57 17.50 25.15
C THR A 66 8.54 17.56 23.62
N ASN A 67 9.70 17.78 22.98
CA ASN A 67 9.78 17.81 21.52
C ASN A 67 9.58 16.41 20.92
N ASN A 68 8.53 16.25 20.10
CA ASN A 68 8.26 15.03 19.34
C ASN A 68 8.79 15.10 17.89
N GLU A 69 9.63 16.09 17.57
CA GLU A 69 10.07 16.40 16.19
C GLU A 69 10.60 15.18 15.42
N CYS A 70 11.45 14.36 16.03
CA CYS A 70 11.98 13.14 15.39
C CYS A 70 10.89 12.09 15.12
N ARG A 71 9.91 11.96 16.02
CA ARG A 71 8.77 11.04 15.83
C ARG A 71 7.86 11.55 14.72
N ILE A 72 7.61 12.86 14.70
CA ILE A 72 6.81 13.53 13.67
C ILE A 72 7.52 13.44 12.31
N SER A 73 8.84 13.59 12.23
CA SER A 73 9.58 13.49 10.97
C SER A 73 9.47 12.11 10.34
N ALA A 74 9.29 11.05 11.14
CA ALA A 74 9.06 9.70 10.63
C ALA A 74 7.67 9.54 10.00
N LEU A 75 6.67 10.35 10.37
CA LEU A 75 5.32 10.29 9.80
C LEU A 75 5.25 10.82 8.36
N VAL A 76 6.10 11.80 8.02
CA VAL A 76 6.11 12.42 6.68
C VAL A 76 6.26 11.39 5.56
N PRO A 77 7.29 10.53 5.54
CA PRO A 77 7.41 9.50 4.50
C PRO A 77 6.31 8.45 4.59
N LEU A 78 5.81 8.11 5.79
CA LEU A 78 4.73 7.13 5.96
C LEU A 78 3.42 7.59 5.31
N VAL A 79 3.08 8.88 5.43
CA VAL A 79 1.88 9.47 4.80
C VAL A 79 2.03 9.51 3.27
N GLN A 80 3.21 9.88 2.77
CA GLN A 80 3.47 9.91 1.33
C GLN A 80 3.35 8.50 0.73
N GLU A 81 3.97 7.53 1.39
CA GLU A 81 3.99 6.13 0.96
C GLU A 81 2.62 5.47 1.06
N SER A 82 1.86 5.71 2.14
CA SER A 82 0.51 5.17 2.28
C SER A 82 -0.44 5.67 1.19
N TYR A 83 -0.30 6.93 0.80
CA TYR A 83 -1.08 7.51 -0.30
C TYR A 83 -0.65 6.97 -1.67
N GLY A 84 0.66 6.75 -1.88
CA GLY A 84 1.18 6.08 -3.06
C GLY A 84 0.59 4.67 -3.22
N ILE A 85 0.73 3.84 -2.18
CA ILE A 85 0.18 2.48 -2.12
C ILE A 85 -1.33 2.48 -2.36
N TYR A 86 -2.07 3.39 -1.72
CA TYR A 86 -3.50 3.52 -1.91
C TYR A 86 -3.87 3.74 -3.38
N LYS A 87 -3.23 4.70 -4.06
CA LYS A 87 -3.47 4.95 -5.49
C LYS A 87 -3.12 3.75 -6.36
N PHE A 88 -2.05 3.02 -6.03
CA PHE A 88 -1.67 1.80 -6.75
C PHE A 88 -2.75 0.73 -6.63
N ILE A 89 -3.19 0.42 -5.41
CA ILE A 89 -4.27 -0.55 -5.16
C ILE A 89 -5.53 -0.14 -5.92
N THR A 90 -5.96 1.13 -5.84
CA THR A 90 -7.15 1.62 -6.54
C THR A 90 -7.05 1.42 -8.05
N SER A 91 -5.89 1.71 -8.65
CA SER A 91 -5.69 1.57 -10.09
C SER A 91 -5.57 0.11 -10.53
N MET A 92 -4.84 -0.72 -9.79
CA MET A 92 -4.69 -2.15 -10.09
C MET A 92 -6.02 -2.89 -9.94
N LEU A 93 -6.79 -2.63 -8.87
CA LEU A 93 -8.09 -3.26 -8.65
C LEU A 93 -9.08 -2.91 -9.78
N ARG A 94 -9.07 -1.64 -10.25
CA ARG A 94 -9.88 -1.21 -11.39
C ARG A 94 -9.49 -1.90 -12.70
N ALA A 95 -8.18 -2.07 -12.94
CA ALA A 95 -7.68 -2.81 -14.10
C ALA A 95 -8.09 -4.28 -14.02
N MET A 96 -7.96 -4.92 -12.86
CA MET A 96 -8.35 -6.30 -12.61
C MET A 96 -9.84 -6.57 -12.88
N HIS A 97 -10.74 -5.67 -12.45
CA HIS A 97 -12.17 -5.76 -12.80
C HIS A 97 -12.40 -5.72 -14.32
N THR A 98 -11.63 -4.88 -15.03
CA THR A 98 -11.77 -4.72 -16.49
C THR A 98 -11.23 -5.94 -17.25
N THR A 99 -10.15 -6.56 -16.76
CA THR A 99 -9.47 -7.67 -17.45
C THR A 99 -10.08 -9.03 -17.16
N THR A 100 -10.46 -9.31 -15.91
CA THR A 100 -10.96 -10.65 -15.51
C THR A 100 -12.46 -10.81 -15.71
N GLY A 101 -13.24 -9.76 -15.45
CA GLY A 101 -14.71 -9.85 -15.40
C GLY A 101 -15.25 -10.76 -14.29
N ASP A 102 -14.40 -11.23 -13.37
CA ASP A 102 -14.78 -12.12 -12.27
C ASP A 102 -14.92 -11.32 -10.96
N ASP A 103 -16.13 -10.83 -10.74
CA ASP A 103 -16.44 -10.02 -9.57
C ASP A 103 -16.43 -10.81 -8.27
N GLU A 104 -16.65 -12.13 -8.29
CA GLU A 104 -16.65 -12.96 -7.09
C GLU A 104 -15.23 -13.19 -6.59
N ALA A 105 -14.29 -13.46 -7.50
CA ALA A 105 -12.88 -13.65 -7.16
C ALA A 105 -12.25 -12.39 -6.54
N LEU A 106 -12.68 -11.19 -6.99
CA LEU A 106 -12.15 -9.92 -6.52
C LEU A 106 -12.83 -9.38 -5.25
N GLU A 107 -13.93 -9.99 -4.80
CA GLU A 107 -14.69 -9.54 -3.63
C GLU A 107 -13.86 -9.44 -2.34
N PRO A 108 -12.98 -10.41 -2.00
CA PRO A 108 -12.12 -10.28 -0.82
C PRO A 108 -11.19 -9.06 -0.88
N LEU A 109 -10.68 -8.73 -2.05
CA LEU A 109 -9.82 -7.55 -2.25
C LEU A 109 -10.64 -6.26 -2.11
N ARG A 110 -11.86 -6.20 -2.66
CA ARG A 110 -12.76 -5.05 -2.50
C ARG A 110 -13.09 -4.78 -1.04
N SER A 111 -13.54 -5.82 -0.33
CA SER A 111 -13.89 -5.71 1.09
C SER A 111 -12.71 -5.21 1.93
N ARG A 112 -11.50 -5.72 1.66
CA ARG A 112 -10.29 -5.29 2.35
C ARG A 112 -9.88 -3.87 1.98
N TYR A 113 -10.00 -3.50 0.71
CA TYR A 113 -9.75 -2.13 0.23
C TYR A 113 -10.64 -1.12 0.95
N ASP A 114 -11.96 -1.39 1.05
CA ASP A 114 -12.91 -0.51 1.74
C ASP A 114 -12.57 -0.37 3.23
N ALA A 115 -12.20 -1.47 3.89
CA ALA A 115 -11.78 -1.45 5.29
C ALA A 115 -10.47 -0.67 5.50
N GLN A 116 -9.55 -0.66 4.53
CA GLN A 116 -8.34 0.17 4.58
C GLN A 116 -8.64 1.63 4.26
N HIS A 117 -9.54 1.89 3.31
CA HIS A 117 -9.97 3.24 2.95
C HIS A 117 -10.56 3.99 4.14
N HIS A 118 -11.35 3.33 4.99
CA HIS A 118 -11.91 3.94 6.20
C HIS A 118 -10.89 4.21 7.32
N ARG A 119 -9.71 3.57 7.27
CA ARG A 119 -8.65 3.73 8.27
C ARG A 119 -7.60 4.78 7.88
N LEU A 120 -7.52 5.12 6.59
CA LEU A 120 -6.61 6.11 6.01
C LEU A 120 -7.10 7.53 6.30
#